data_AF-A0A402BTA4-F1
#
_entry.id   AF-A0A402BTA4-F1
#
_cell.length_a   1.000
_cell.length_b   1.000
_cell.length_c   1.000
_cell.angle_alpha   90.00
_cell.angle_beta   90.00
_cell.angle_gamma   90.00
#
_symmetry.space_group_name_H-M   'P 1'
#
loop_
_entity.id
_entity.type
_entity.pdbx_description
1 polymer ?
#
loop_
_entity_poly.entity_id
_entity_poly.type
_entity_poly.pdbx_seq_one_letter_code
_entity_poly.pdbx_strand_id
1 'polypeptide(L)' 'MSELRQLQMEIEKVRTRLHELVAVKRGHFIDPEVTELSEYLDSLIVKYEKNKNIISQAK' A
#
# COMPACT_ATOMS: atom_id res chain seq x y z
N MET A 1 -9.70 -13.72 9.80
CA MET A 1 -9.65 -12.51 8.94
C MET A 1 -9.31 -12.99 7.53
N SER A 2 -9.99 -12.51 6.50
CA SER A 2 -9.64 -12.87 5.11
C SER A 2 -8.34 -12.16 4.71
N GLU A 3 -7.54 -12.82 3.88
CA GLU A 3 -6.26 -12.31 3.38
C GLU A 3 -6.41 -10.94 2.68
N LEU A 4 -7.52 -10.75 1.93
CA LEU A 4 -7.87 -9.45 1.35
C LEU A 4 -8.04 -8.35 2.39
N ARG A 5 -8.63 -8.65 3.55
CA ARG A 5 -8.87 -7.67 4.60
C ARG A 5 -7.56 -7.27 5.28
N GLN A 6 -6.63 -8.21 5.42
CA GLN A 6 -5.28 -7.93 5.92
C GLN A 6 -4.50 -7.05 4.95
N LEU A 7 -4.53 -7.37 3.65
CA LEU A 7 -3.93 -6.53 2.61
C LEU A 7 -4.51 -5.12 2.58
N GLN A 8 -5.84 -4.99 2.70
CA GLN A 8 -6.50 -3.68 2.74
C GLN A 8 -6.07 -2.86 3.96
N MET A 9 -5.96 -3.48 5.14
CA MET A 9 -5.47 -2.82 6.35
C MET A 9 -4.00 -2.38 6.23
N GLU A 10 -3.15 -3.21 5.63
CA GLU A 10 -1.75 -2.83 5.38
C GLU A 10 -1.65 -1.66 4.39
N ILE A 11 -2.42 -1.68 3.29
CA ILE A 11 -2.45 -0.58 2.32
C ILE A 11 -2.81 0.75 3.01
N GLU A 12 -3.86 0.77 3.83
CA GLU A 12 -4.28 1.98 4.56
C GLU A 12 -3.21 2.46 5.56
N LYS A 13 -2.55 1.51 6.25
CA LYS A 13 -1.46 1.82 7.19
C LYS A 13 -0.27 2.45 6.47
N VAL A 14 0.17 1.86 5.36
CA VAL A 14 1.29 2.36 4.56
C VAL A 14 0.95 3.70 3.91
N ARG A 15 -0.28 3.88 3.41
CA ARG A 15 -0.75 5.17 2.87
C ARG A 15 -0.71 6.28 3.91
N THR A 16 -1.18 5.98 5.12
CA THR A 16 -1.13 6.95 6.24
C THR A 16 0.32 7.30 6.56
N ARG A 17 1.20 6.31 6.61
CA ARG A 17 2.63 6.52 6.88
C ARG A 17 3.30 7.37 5.80
N LEU A 18 2.99 7.15 4.52
CA LEU A 18 3.47 7.98 3.41
C LEU A 18 3.02 9.44 3.54
N HIS A 19 1.75 9.67 3.85
CA HIS A 19 1.24 11.03 4.05
C HIS A 19 1.92 11.74 5.23
N GLU A 20 2.13 11.03 6.35
CA GLU A 20 2.92 11.54 7.47
C GLU A 20 4.35 11.89 7.03
N LEU A 21 5.01 10.99 6.30
CA LEU A 21 6.39 11.20 5.86
C LEU A 21 6.50 12.40 4.92
N VAL A 22 5.60 12.51 3.95
CA VAL A 22 5.55 13.65 3.01
C VAL A 22 5.30 14.95 3.75
N ALA A 23 4.41 14.95 4.75
CA ALA A 23 4.12 16.13 5.58
C ALA A 23 5.34 16.55 6.41
N VAL A 24 6.02 15.58 7.04
CA VAL A 24 7.23 15.81 7.84
C VAL A 24 8.39 16.30 6.98
N LYS A 25 8.58 15.70 5.79
CA LYS A 25 9.66 16.02 4.85
C LYS A 25 9.34 17.25 3.98
N ARG A 26 8.21 17.94 4.25
CA ARG A 26 7.75 19.16 3.54
C ARG A 26 7.70 19.00 2.01
N GLY A 27 7.29 17.84 1.52
CA GLY A 27 7.22 17.56 0.07
C GLY A 27 8.55 17.16 -0.57
N HIS A 28 9.55 16.72 0.21
CA HIS A 28 10.68 15.96 -0.35
C HIS A 28 10.23 14.54 -0.72
N PHE A 29 9.62 14.41 -1.90
CA PHE A 29 9.16 13.13 -2.45
C PHE A 29 10.30 12.23 -2.95
N ILE A 30 11.50 12.81 -3.13
CA ILE A 30 12.73 12.12 -3.52
C ILE A 30 13.51 11.56 -2.33
N ASP A 31 12.96 11.65 -1.13
CA ASP A 31 13.56 10.99 0.02
C ASP A 31 13.52 9.47 -0.20
N PRO A 32 14.64 8.75 0.00
CA PRO A 32 14.70 7.30 -0.20
C PRO A 32 13.62 6.56 0.59
N GLU A 33 13.29 7.04 1.79
CA GLU A 33 12.27 6.44 2.66
C GLU A 33 10.85 6.60 2.08
N VAL A 34 10.56 7.75 1.43
CA VAL A 34 9.30 7.95 0.70
C VAL A 34 9.24 7.03 -0.53
N THR A 35 10.36 6.89 -1.24
CA THR A 35 10.45 6.05 -2.43
C THR A 35 10.22 4.58 -2.08
N GLU A 36 10.93 4.06 -1.09
CA GLU A 36 10.77 2.67 -0.62
C GLU A 36 9.34 2.38 -0.14
N LEU A 37 8.74 3.30 0.63
CA LEU A 37 7.36 3.16 1.09
C LEU A 37 6.35 3.22 -0.07
N SER A 38 6.61 4.03 -1.09
CA SER A 38 5.77 4.10 -2.30
C SER A 38 5.82 2.80 -3.09
N GLU A 39 7.02 2.26 -3.33
CA GLU A 39 7.20 0.97 -4.01
C GLU A 39 6.54 -0.17 -3.23
N TYR A 40 6.64 -0.15 -1.90
CA TYR A 40 5.98 -1.12 -1.04
C TYR A 40 4.45 -1.02 -1.14
N LEU A 41 3.90 0.20 -1.15
CA LEU A 41 2.46 0.43 -1.33
C LEU A 41 1.97 -0.11 -2.68
N ASP A 42 2.69 0.16 -3.77
CA ASP A 42 2.35 -0.34 -5.10
C ASP A 42 2.34 -1.88 -5.15
N SER A 43 3.33 -2.51 -4.52
CA SER A 43 3.40 -3.98 -4.38
C SER A 43 2.18 -4.54 -3.64
N LEU A 44 1.75 -3.89 -2.55
CA LEU A 44 0.56 -4.30 -1.80
C LEU A 44 -0.73 -4.14 -2.62
N ILE A 45 -0.87 -3.05 -3.38
CA ILE A 45 -2.03 -2.81 -4.25
C ILE A 45 -2.10 -3.90 -5.34
N VAL A 46 -0.98 -4.22 -5.99
CA VAL A 46 -0.94 -5.30 -6.99
C VAL A 46 -1.32 -6.65 -6.39
N LYS A 47 -0.81 -6.97 -5.19
CA LYS A 47 -1.18 -8.21 -4.48
C LYS A 47 -2.66 -8.24 -4.14
N TYR A 48 -3.21 -7.13 -3.66
CA TYR A 48 -4.63 -7.01 -3.34
C TYR A 48 -5.52 -7.22 -4.57
N GLU A 49 -5.23 -6.54 -5.69
CA GLU A 49 -6.00 -6.68 -6.93
C GLU A 49 -5.87 -8.08 -7.54
N LYS A 50 -4.68 -8.72 -7.46
CA LYS A 50 -4.50 -10.13 -7.86
C LYS A 50 -5.39 -11.06 -7.03
N ASN A 51 -5.33 -10.94 -5.71
CA ASN A 51 -6.12 -11.79 -4.81
C ASN A 51 -7.63 -11.55 -4.95
N LYS A 52 -8.03 -10.31 -5.21
CA LYS A 52 -9.42 -9.93 -5.45
C LYS A 52 -9.95 -10.52 -6.76
N ASN A 53 -9.15 -10.50 -7.83
CA ASN A 53 -9.50 -11.12 -9.10
C ASN A 53 -9.57 -12.65 -9.01
N ILE A 54 -8.67 -13.30 -8.27
CA ILE A 54 -8.73 -14.74 -8.02
C ILE A 54 -10.06 -15.12 -7.32
N ILE A 55 -10.46 -14.35 -6.32
CA ILE A 55 -11.72 -14.59 -5.58
C ILE A 55 -12.95 -14.27 -6.45
N SER A 56 -12.85 -13.32 -7.39
CA SER A 56 -13.92 -12.98 -8.34
C SER A 56 -14.12 -14.04 -9.44
N GLN A 57 -13.07 -14.78 -9.80
CA GLN A 57 -13.14 -15.87 -10.81
C GLN A 57 -13.45 -17.23 -10.16
N ALA A 58 -13.35 -17.34 -8.83
CA ALA A 58 -13.65 -18.54 -8.05
C ALA A 58 -15.10 -18.57 -7.49
N LYS A 59 -15.94 -17.62 -7.90
CA LYS A 59 -17.38 -17.54 -7.59
C LYS A 59 -18.22 -17.80 -8.83
#